data_AF-A0A6L7Q0C4-F1
#
_entry.id   AF-A0A6L7Q0C4-F1
#
_cell.length_a   1.000
_cell.length_b   1.000
_cell.length_c   1.000
_cell.angle_alpha   90.00
_cell.angle_beta   90.00
_cell.angle_gamma   90.00
#
_symmetry.space_group_name_H-M   'P 1'
#
loop_
_entity.id
_entity.type
_entity.pdbx_description
1 polymer ?
#
loop_
_entity_poly.entity_id
_entity_poly.type
_entity_poly.pdbx_seq_one_letter_code
_entity_poly.pdbx_strand_id
1 'polypeptide(L)'
;MATRRSIRLIHTSDTHLGDDWDPLAAQRALSAVVDGVHLYHADALLIAGDVFDNARISDAVLEFFVSEMARAVVPAIILPGNHDLYDAESLYHRSPFGDGPDNLHVIAGTRGETLTFPHLTLEVWGRAMNSHTPEFRPLAGIPPERPPEVDHWRVAIAHGHYHYPDDTEERSSPIHPHEVAEANCDYIALGHWERFEDVSQGGVTAFYSGSPMGASSARDKIAVNVVELDPALANRPNVYQISVPMSAESAAPPAIAADN
;
A
#
# COMPACT_ATOMS: atom_id res chain seq x y z
N MET A 1 12.78 26.68 7.90
CA MET A 1 11.91 25.53 7.60
C MET A 1 12.64 24.28 8.06
N ALA A 2 11.96 23.37 8.76
CA ALA A 2 12.55 22.08 9.07
C ALA A 2 12.83 21.36 7.74
N THR A 3 14.03 20.82 7.53
CA THR A 3 14.40 20.10 6.31
C THR A 3 13.80 18.69 6.34
N ARG A 4 13.40 18.16 5.19
CA ARG A 4 13.01 16.74 5.06
C ARG A 4 14.07 15.82 5.66
N ARG A 5 13.64 14.76 6.34
CA ARG A 5 14.52 13.72 6.92
C ARG A 5 14.70 12.58 5.93
N SER A 6 15.82 11.86 6.01
CA SER A 6 15.90 10.56 5.35
C SER A 6 14.93 9.59 6.02
N ILE A 7 14.06 8.96 5.24
CA ILE A 7 13.11 7.95 5.72
C ILE A 7 13.11 6.74 4.80
N ARG A 8 12.80 5.57 5.38
CA ARG A 8 12.62 4.31 4.67
C ARG A 8 11.19 3.83 4.80
N LEU A 9 10.59 3.45 3.68
CA LEU A 9 9.23 2.92 3.64
C LEU A 9 9.29 1.47 3.17
N ILE A 10 8.41 0.63 3.73
CA ILE A 10 8.02 -0.62 3.07
C ILE A 10 6.75 -0.35 2.27
N HIS A 11 6.74 -0.73 1.00
CA HIS A 11 5.59 -0.64 0.11
C HIS A 11 5.18 -2.04 -0.33
N THR A 12 3.92 -2.39 -0.10
CA THR A 12 3.30 -3.65 -0.55
C THR A 12 1.86 -3.40 -1.03
N SER A 13 1.25 -4.40 -1.64
CA SER A 13 -0.13 -4.40 -2.14
C SER A 13 -0.59 -5.84 -2.38
N ASP A 14 -1.86 -6.05 -2.70
CA ASP A 14 -2.37 -7.31 -3.27
C ASP A 14 -2.01 -8.53 -2.38
N THR A 15 -2.25 -8.40 -1.07
CA THR A 15 -2.04 -9.50 -0.11
C THR A 15 -3.17 -10.52 -0.14
N HIS A 16 -4.37 -10.11 -0.56
CA HIS A 16 -5.56 -10.96 -0.71
C HIS A 16 -5.82 -11.88 0.50
N LEU A 17 -5.78 -11.33 1.71
CA LEU A 17 -6.13 -12.07 2.92
C LEU A 17 -7.56 -12.62 2.82
N GLY A 18 -7.72 -13.88 3.21
CA GLY A 18 -8.99 -14.59 3.12
C GLY A 18 -9.29 -15.18 1.74
N ASP A 19 -8.30 -15.24 0.84
CA ASP A 19 -8.37 -16.02 -0.40
C ASP A 19 -8.75 -17.49 -0.11
N ASP A 20 -9.64 -18.05 -0.93
CA ASP A 20 -10.14 -19.41 -0.83
C ASP A 20 -9.09 -20.46 -1.26
N TRP A 21 -8.09 -20.08 -2.06
CA TRP A 21 -7.11 -21.02 -2.61
C TRP A 21 -6.00 -21.39 -1.63
N ASP A 22 -5.32 -20.40 -1.03
CA ASP A 22 -4.30 -20.62 0.00
C ASP A 22 -4.30 -19.53 1.08
N PRO A 23 -5.31 -19.53 1.98
CA PRO A 23 -5.45 -18.51 3.01
C PRO A 23 -4.21 -18.42 3.92
N LEU A 24 -3.53 -19.55 4.14
CA LEU A 24 -2.33 -19.62 4.96
C LEU A 24 -1.15 -18.93 4.29
N ALA A 25 -0.98 -19.06 2.97
CA ALA A 25 0.07 -18.35 2.25
C ALA A 25 -0.10 -16.82 2.35
N ALA A 26 -1.33 -16.31 2.19
CA ALA A 26 -1.61 -14.88 2.35
C ALA A 26 -1.29 -14.38 3.76
N GLN A 27 -1.66 -15.14 4.80
CA GLN A 27 -1.32 -14.82 6.19
C GLN A 27 0.19 -14.80 6.43
N ARG A 28 0.91 -15.83 5.94
CA ARG A 28 2.38 -15.90 6.03
C ARG A 28 3.04 -14.74 5.29
N ALA A 29 2.51 -14.37 4.13
CA ALA A 29 3.01 -13.26 3.34
C ALA A 29 2.87 -11.94 4.10
N LEU A 30 1.69 -11.65 4.67
CA LEU A 30 1.51 -10.46 5.50
C LEU A 30 2.45 -10.45 6.70
N SER A 31 2.59 -11.58 7.41
CA SER A 31 3.50 -11.64 8.55
C SER A 31 4.95 -11.43 8.16
N ALA A 32 5.38 -11.94 7.00
CA ALA A 32 6.70 -11.65 6.46
C ALA A 32 6.84 -10.19 6.02
N VAL A 33 5.80 -9.54 5.49
CA VAL A 33 5.83 -8.09 5.23
C VAL A 33 6.11 -7.32 6.52
N VAL A 34 5.38 -7.65 7.60
CA VAL A 34 5.56 -7.00 8.91
C VAL A 34 6.93 -7.31 9.52
N ASP A 35 7.43 -8.54 9.39
CA ASP A 35 8.81 -8.87 9.78
C ASP A 35 9.82 -8.04 8.99
N GLY A 36 9.56 -7.80 7.69
CA GLY A 36 10.35 -6.95 6.81
C GLY A 36 10.44 -5.50 7.29
N VAL A 37 9.35 -4.95 7.86
CA VAL A 37 9.34 -3.61 8.47
C VAL A 37 10.41 -3.50 9.56
N HIS A 38 10.49 -4.50 10.44
CA HIS A 38 11.50 -4.52 11.52
C HIS A 38 12.90 -4.82 10.99
N LEU A 39 13.03 -5.83 10.14
CA LEU A 39 14.31 -6.30 9.61
C LEU A 39 15.04 -5.21 8.82
N TYR A 40 14.29 -4.40 8.07
CA TYR A 40 14.85 -3.33 7.26
C TYR A 40 14.75 -1.96 7.92
N HIS A 41 14.35 -1.87 9.19
CA HIS A 41 14.24 -0.61 9.92
C HIS A 41 13.43 0.45 9.17
N ALA A 42 12.26 0.05 8.66
CA ALA A 42 11.38 0.98 7.98
C ALA A 42 10.71 1.93 8.98
N ASP A 43 10.51 3.17 8.56
CA ASP A 43 9.86 4.22 9.33
C ASP A 43 8.34 4.22 9.15
N ALA A 44 7.83 3.60 8.07
CA ALA A 44 6.41 3.39 7.82
C ALA A 44 6.16 2.22 6.86
N LEU A 45 4.96 1.66 6.93
CA LEU A 45 4.43 0.62 6.05
C LEU A 45 3.30 1.21 5.20
N LEU A 46 3.40 1.08 3.87
CA LEU A 46 2.37 1.48 2.91
C LEU A 46 1.76 0.22 2.29
N ILE A 47 0.42 0.11 2.35
CA ILE A 47 -0.33 -0.98 1.73
C ILE A 47 -1.28 -0.39 0.67
N ALA A 48 -0.92 -0.57 -0.60
CA ALA A 48 -1.56 0.07 -1.74
C ALA A 48 -2.74 -0.75 -2.31
N GLY A 49 -3.69 -1.14 -1.46
CA GLY A 49 -4.94 -1.80 -1.85
C GLY A 49 -4.87 -3.31 -2.00
N ASP A 50 -6.07 -3.90 -2.13
CA ASP A 50 -6.34 -5.33 -2.19
C ASP A 50 -5.67 -6.09 -1.03
N VAL A 51 -5.87 -5.56 0.17
CA VAL A 51 -5.46 -6.21 1.42
C VAL A 51 -6.23 -7.51 1.61
N PHE A 52 -7.54 -7.45 1.36
CA PHE A 52 -8.48 -8.55 1.54
C PHE A 52 -9.00 -9.04 0.21
N ASP A 53 -9.24 -10.35 0.10
CA ASP A 53 -9.68 -10.98 -1.15
C ASP A 53 -11.11 -10.58 -1.55
N ASN A 54 -12.01 -10.37 -0.60
CA ASN A 54 -13.35 -9.87 -0.90
C ASN A 54 -14.07 -9.39 0.37
N ALA A 55 -15.17 -8.65 0.19
CA ALA A 55 -15.97 -8.12 1.29
C ALA A 55 -16.64 -9.18 2.18
N ARG A 56 -16.63 -10.49 1.87
CA ARG A 56 -17.32 -11.53 2.66
C ARG A 56 -16.42 -12.26 3.64
N ILE A 57 -15.14 -11.90 3.74
CA ILE A 57 -14.22 -12.53 4.69
C ILE A 57 -14.69 -12.34 6.14
N SER A 58 -14.31 -13.26 7.02
CA SER A 58 -14.70 -13.25 8.43
C SER A 58 -13.96 -12.17 9.22
N ASP A 59 -14.55 -11.76 10.34
CA ASP A 59 -13.92 -10.80 11.25
C ASP A 59 -12.62 -11.35 11.84
N ALA A 60 -12.46 -12.68 11.96
CA ALA A 60 -11.21 -13.29 12.41
C ALA A 60 -10.02 -13.01 11.46
N VAL A 61 -10.27 -12.87 10.15
CA VAL A 61 -9.25 -12.44 9.18
C VAL A 61 -8.88 -10.98 9.39
N LEU A 62 -9.87 -10.13 9.68
CA LEU A 62 -9.64 -8.71 9.97
C LEU A 62 -8.89 -8.52 11.29
N GLU A 63 -9.24 -9.30 12.33
CA GLU A 63 -8.55 -9.30 13.62
C GLU A 63 -7.09 -9.72 13.47
N PHE A 64 -6.81 -10.76 12.66
CA PHE A 64 -5.44 -11.14 12.33
C PHE A 64 -4.70 -9.98 11.67
N PHE A 65 -5.28 -9.35 10.65
CA PHE A 65 -4.69 -8.19 9.98
C PHE A 65 -4.36 -7.07 10.96
N VAL A 66 -5.33 -6.67 11.79
CA VAL A 66 -5.17 -5.61 12.79
C VAL A 66 -4.08 -5.97 13.81
N SER A 67 -3.97 -7.24 14.21
CA SER A 67 -2.92 -7.71 15.11
C SER A 67 -1.51 -7.59 14.50
N GLU A 68 -1.39 -7.88 13.20
CA GLU A 68 -0.12 -7.72 12.46
C GLU A 68 0.25 -6.25 12.29
N MET A 69 -0.74 -5.37 12.07
CA MET A 69 -0.50 -3.92 12.04
C MET A 69 -0.02 -3.40 13.40
N ALA A 70 -0.56 -3.90 14.52
CA ALA A 70 -0.07 -3.56 15.85
C ALA A 70 1.40 -3.99 16.06
N ARG A 71 1.80 -5.13 15.47
CA ARG A 71 3.16 -5.66 15.53
C ARG A 71 4.16 -4.82 14.74
N ALA A 72 3.72 -4.13 13.68
CA ALA A 72 4.59 -3.27 12.87
C ALA A 72 5.22 -2.10 13.65
N VAL A 73 4.56 -1.60 14.71
CA VAL A 73 4.97 -0.49 15.61
C VAL A 73 5.34 0.85 14.96
N VAL A 74 5.24 0.95 13.64
CA VAL A 74 5.40 2.17 12.83
C VAL A 74 4.07 2.52 12.17
N PRO A 75 3.87 3.75 11.67
CA PRO A 75 2.67 4.07 10.90
C PRO A 75 2.44 3.06 9.77
N ALA A 76 1.32 2.36 9.82
CA ALA A 76 0.82 1.46 8.80
C ALA A 76 -0.34 2.16 8.08
N ILE A 77 -0.08 2.61 6.85
CA ILE A 77 -1.03 3.38 6.05
C ILE A 77 -1.58 2.50 4.95
N ILE A 78 -2.92 2.40 4.90
CA ILE A 78 -3.64 1.54 3.98
C ILE A 78 -4.51 2.39 3.07
N LEU A 79 -4.45 2.10 1.78
CA LEU A 79 -5.45 2.55 0.83
C LEU A 79 -6.34 1.35 0.45
N PRO A 80 -7.68 1.43 0.56
CA PRO A 80 -8.61 0.44 0.01
C PRO A 80 -8.48 0.29 -1.52
N GLY A 81 -8.46 -0.95 -2.00
CA GLY A 81 -8.38 -1.34 -3.42
C GLY A 81 -9.74 -1.74 -4.01
N ASN A 82 -9.73 -2.57 -5.05
CA ASN A 82 -10.96 -3.00 -5.74
C ASN A 82 -11.62 -4.25 -5.14
N HIS A 83 -10.88 -5.09 -4.43
CA HIS A 83 -11.45 -6.24 -3.70
C HIS A 83 -12.01 -5.86 -2.32
N ASP A 84 -11.47 -4.80 -1.73
CA ASP A 84 -11.81 -4.28 -0.40
C ASP A 84 -12.28 -2.81 -0.46
N LEU A 85 -13.20 -2.52 -1.38
CA LEU A 85 -13.76 -1.19 -1.60
C LEU A 85 -14.17 -0.45 -0.31
N TYR A 86 -13.99 0.87 -0.32
CA TYR A 86 -14.48 1.79 0.71
C TYR A 86 -15.87 2.34 0.33
N ASP A 87 -16.85 1.44 0.25
CA ASP A 87 -18.27 1.77 0.08
C ASP A 87 -19.06 1.68 1.40
N ALA A 88 -20.39 1.74 1.33
CA ALA A 88 -21.24 1.70 2.53
C ALA A 88 -21.15 0.40 3.34
N GLU A 89 -20.73 -0.71 2.71
CA GLU A 89 -20.62 -2.05 3.31
C GLU A 89 -19.16 -2.46 3.52
N SER A 90 -18.23 -1.49 3.45
CA SER A 90 -16.79 -1.73 3.52
C SER A 90 -16.36 -2.53 4.74
N LEU A 91 -15.40 -3.44 4.55
CA LEU A 91 -14.73 -4.19 5.63
C LEU A 91 -14.15 -3.27 6.70
N TYR A 92 -13.67 -2.09 6.29
CA TYR A 92 -13.07 -1.09 7.17
C TYR A 92 -14.07 -0.40 8.11
N HIS A 93 -15.37 -0.63 7.95
CA HIS A 93 -16.42 -0.18 8.88
C HIS A 93 -16.74 -1.20 9.98
N ARG A 94 -16.17 -2.41 9.92
CA ARG A 94 -16.47 -3.49 10.87
C ARG A 94 -15.72 -3.31 12.19
N SER A 95 -16.21 -3.99 13.22
CA SER A 95 -15.72 -3.85 14.59
C SER A 95 -14.20 -4.06 14.77
N PRO A 96 -13.51 -4.96 14.04
CA PRO A 96 -12.06 -5.11 14.19
C PRO A 96 -11.27 -3.82 13.92
N PHE A 97 -11.78 -2.92 13.07
CA PHE A 97 -11.16 -1.62 12.80
C PHE A 97 -11.60 -0.50 13.76
N GLY A 98 -12.66 -0.72 14.56
CA GLY A 98 -13.22 0.30 15.45
C GLY A 98 -12.28 0.72 16.58
N ASP A 99 -11.55 -0.26 17.16
CA ASP A 99 -10.56 -0.07 18.23
C ASP A 99 -9.16 -0.54 17.77
N GLY A 100 -8.82 -0.30 16.49
CA GLY A 100 -7.51 -0.64 15.93
C GLY A 100 -6.35 0.07 16.65
N PRO A 101 -5.10 -0.40 16.48
CA PRO A 101 -3.95 0.20 17.15
C PRO A 101 -3.67 1.62 16.61
N ASP A 102 -3.12 2.50 17.45
CA ASP A 102 -2.89 3.93 17.11
C ASP A 102 -2.02 4.15 15.86
N ASN A 103 -1.22 3.16 15.46
CA ASN A 103 -0.35 3.22 14.29
C ASN A 103 -1.05 2.78 13.00
N LEU A 104 -2.29 2.30 13.04
CA LEU A 104 -3.06 1.89 11.88
C LEU A 104 -3.87 3.06 11.32
N HIS A 105 -3.63 3.40 10.07
CA HIS A 105 -4.30 4.50 9.39
C HIS A 105 -4.90 4.04 8.06
N VAL A 106 -6.23 4.10 7.95
CA VAL A 106 -6.95 3.82 6.70
C VAL A 106 -7.28 5.13 6.01
N ILE A 107 -6.85 5.28 4.76
CA ILE A 107 -7.26 6.39 3.89
C ILE A 107 -8.68 6.08 3.41
N ALA A 108 -9.66 6.81 3.95
CA ALA A 108 -11.09 6.64 3.75
C ALA A 108 -11.68 7.63 2.73
N GLY A 109 -10.95 8.72 2.44
CA GLY A 109 -11.42 9.79 1.56
C GLY A 109 -11.59 9.36 0.10
N THR A 110 -12.83 9.13 -0.34
CA THR A 110 -13.17 8.76 -1.73
C THR A 110 -12.96 9.89 -2.76
N ARG A 111 -12.73 11.12 -2.28
CA ARG A 111 -12.36 12.30 -3.07
C ARG A 111 -10.91 12.73 -2.88
N GLY A 112 -10.10 11.92 -2.19
CA GLY A 112 -8.76 12.27 -1.76
C GLY A 112 -8.73 12.63 -0.27
N GLU A 113 -7.71 12.14 0.42
CA GLU A 113 -7.41 12.43 1.82
C GLU A 113 -5.89 12.47 2.02
N THR A 114 -5.44 13.38 2.89
CA THR A 114 -4.03 13.51 3.27
C THR A 114 -3.86 13.20 4.74
N LEU A 115 -3.00 12.25 5.03
CA LEU A 115 -2.50 11.94 6.37
C LEU A 115 -1.12 12.56 6.54
N THR A 116 -0.84 13.13 7.71
CA THR A 116 0.43 13.82 7.99
C THR A 116 1.15 13.17 9.17
N PHE A 117 2.45 12.92 8.99
CA PHE A 117 3.35 12.37 9.99
C PHE A 117 4.52 13.34 10.22
N PRO A 118 4.34 14.40 11.04
CA PRO A 118 5.35 15.45 11.21
C PRO A 118 6.71 14.94 11.70
N HIS A 119 6.71 13.88 12.53
CA HIS A 119 7.93 13.27 13.06
C HIS A 119 8.79 12.58 11.97
N LEU A 120 8.17 12.21 10.85
CA LEU A 120 8.81 11.65 9.65
C LEU A 120 8.99 12.70 8.54
N THR A 121 8.52 13.93 8.73
CA THR A 121 8.40 14.93 7.65
C THR A 121 7.69 14.37 6.42
N LEU A 122 6.61 13.61 6.63
CA LEU A 122 5.89 12.85 5.59
C LEU A 122 4.42 13.27 5.51
N GLU A 123 3.94 13.54 4.31
CA GLU A 123 2.53 13.57 3.93
C GLU A 123 2.24 12.35 3.05
N VAL A 124 1.15 11.64 3.35
CA VAL A 124 0.66 10.55 2.54
C VAL A 124 -0.73 10.93 2.02
N TRP A 125 -0.89 10.99 0.70
CA TRP A 125 -2.17 11.23 0.07
C TRP A 125 -2.67 9.94 -0.59
N GLY A 126 -3.97 9.73 -0.60
CA GLY A 126 -4.59 8.68 -1.38
C GLY A 126 -6.06 8.98 -1.63
N ARG A 127 -6.66 8.24 -2.56
CA ARG A 127 -8.08 8.33 -2.89
C ARG A 127 -8.70 6.94 -2.79
N ALA A 128 -9.49 6.71 -1.74
CA ALA A 128 -10.09 5.41 -1.48
C ALA A 128 -11.04 5.02 -2.62
N MET A 129 -10.92 3.78 -3.11
CA MET A 129 -11.79 3.29 -4.17
C MET A 129 -13.15 2.90 -3.60
N ASN A 130 -14.22 3.54 -4.06
CA ASN A 130 -15.59 3.22 -3.67
C ASN A 130 -16.39 2.51 -4.77
N SER A 131 -15.84 2.44 -5.99
CA SER A 131 -16.41 1.72 -7.12
C SER A 131 -15.32 1.46 -8.16
N HIS A 132 -15.16 0.19 -8.57
CA HIS A 132 -14.14 -0.20 -9.54
C HIS A 132 -14.65 -0.05 -10.99
N THR A 133 -14.53 1.17 -11.52
CA THR A 133 -15.07 1.55 -12.83
C THR A 133 -14.05 2.36 -13.64
N PRO A 134 -14.17 2.46 -14.98
CA PRO A 134 -13.29 3.30 -15.81
C PRO A 134 -13.32 4.80 -15.45
N GLU A 135 -14.39 5.27 -14.80
CA GLU A 135 -14.53 6.65 -14.36
C GLU A 135 -13.76 6.97 -13.08
N PHE A 136 -13.40 5.95 -12.29
CA PHE A 136 -12.57 6.15 -11.11
C PHE A 136 -11.14 6.47 -11.55
N ARG A 137 -10.60 7.62 -11.12
CA ARG A 137 -9.25 8.08 -11.46
C ARG A 137 -8.38 8.09 -10.20
N PRO A 138 -7.49 7.10 -9.98
CA PRO A 138 -6.80 6.92 -8.70
C PRO A 138 -5.96 8.12 -8.25
N LEU A 139 -5.36 8.86 -9.19
CA LEU A 139 -4.51 10.02 -8.90
C LEU A 139 -5.26 11.37 -8.96
N ALA A 140 -6.55 11.37 -9.29
CA ALA A 140 -7.29 12.62 -9.37
C ALA A 140 -7.54 13.21 -7.98
N GLY A 141 -7.29 14.51 -7.84
CA GLY A 141 -7.45 15.24 -6.59
C GLY A 141 -6.20 15.34 -5.71
N ILE A 142 -5.04 14.91 -6.21
CA ILE A 142 -3.74 15.23 -5.57
C ILE A 142 -3.64 16.76 -5.42
N PRO A 143 -3.31 17.29 -4.22
CA PRO A 143 -3.20 18.72 -4.03
C PRO A 143 -2.15 19.35 -4.97
N PRO A 144 -2.53 20.38 -5.76
CA PRO A 144 -1.66 20.95 -6.80
C PRO A 144 -0.46 21.70 -6.23
N GLU A 145 -0.53 22.11 -4.96
CA GLU A 145 0.51 22.87 -4.27
C GLU A 145 0.96 22.13 -3.01
N ARG A 146 2.23 22.34 -2.65
CA ARG A 146 2.75 21.96 -1.33
C ARG A 146 2.66 23.17 -0.42
N PRO A 147 2.22 23.03 0.84
CA PRO A 147 2.28 24.13 1.80
C PRO A 147 3.70 24.71 1.85
N PRO A 148 3.89 26.01 1.56
CA PRO A 148 5.23 26.60 1.39
C PRO A 148 6.04 26.61 2.70
N GLU A 149 5.39 26.40 3.84
CA GLU A 149 6.00 26.51 5.17
C GLU A 149 6.66 25.22 5.67
N VAL A 150 6.40 24.09 5.01
CA VAL A 150 6.82 22.76 5.46
C VAL A 150 7.56 22.05 4.34
N ASP A 151 8.84 21.79 4.53
CA ASP A 151 9.59 20.89 3.65
C ASP A 151 9.34 19.44 4.10
N HIS A 152 8.48 18.73 3.37
CA HIS A 152 8.04 17.36 3.67
C HIS A 152 8.07 16.49 2.41
N TRP A 153 8.35 15.20 2.60
CA TRP A 153 8.06 14.18 1.60
C TRP A 153 6.57 14.10 1.37
N ARG A 154 6.15 14.02 0.12
CA ARG A 154 4.77 13.73 -0.25
C ARG A 154 4.73 12.43 -1.02
N VAL A 155 4.06 11.44 -0.46
CA VAL A 155 3.84 10.14 -1.10
C VAL A 155 2.38 10.03 -1.48
N ALA A 156 2.09 9.62 -2.71
CA ALA A 156 0.75 9.21 -3.10
C ALA A 156 0.64 7.68 -3.01
N ILE A 157 -0.45 7.17 -2.47
CA ILE A 157 -0.85 5.77 -2.61
C ILE A 157 -2.01 5.74 -3.60
N ALA A 158 -1.96 4.83 -4.58
CA ALA A 158 -3.03 4.62 -5.54
C ALA A 158 -3.16 3.14 -5.91
N HIS A 159 -4.38 2.72 -6.23
CA HIS A 159 -4.67 1.36 -6.64
C HIS A 159 -5.47 1.40 -7.94
N GLY A 160 -4.94 0.82 -9.01
CA GLY A 160 -5.55 0.88 -10.34
C GLY A 160 -4.63 0.41 -11.45
N HIS A 161 -5.09 0.50 -12.69
CA HIS A 161 -4.40 -0.07 -13.85
C HIS A 161 -3.58 1.00 -14.60
N TYR A 162 -2.27 0.83 -14.69
CA TYR A 162 -1.45 1.73 -15.49
C TYR A 162 -1.66 1.48 -16.98
N HIS A 163 -2.14 2.49 -17.70
CA HIS A 163 -2.48 2.38 -19.10
C HIS A 163 -1.31 2.85 -19.97
N TYR A 164 -0.64 1.92 -20.63
CA TYR A 164 0.46 2.27 -21.54
C TYR A 164 -0.06 3.01 -22.77
N PRO A 165 0.76 3.87 -23.41
CA PRO A 165 0.34 4.64 -24.58
C PRO A 165 -0.22 3.83 -25.76
N ASP A 166 0.22 2.56 -25.88
CA ASP A 166 -0.19 1.65 -26.96
C ASP A 166 -1.38 0.75 -26.58
N ASP A 167 -1.87 0.83 -25.33
CA ASP A 167 -3.02 0.06 -24.90
C ASP A 167 -4.30 0.56 -25.59
N THR A 168 -5.10 -0.37 -26.11
CA THR A 168 -6.33 -0.04 -26.86
C THR A 168 -7.60 -0.20 -26.05
N GLU A 169 -7.53 -0.90 -24.92
CA GLU A 169 -8.65 -1.13 -24.02
C GLU A 169 -8.49 -0.29 -22.75
N GLU A 170 -9.50 0.51 -22.44
CA GLU A 170 -9.57 1.23 -21.18
C GLU A 170 -10.14 0.31 -20.10
N ARG A 171 -9.28 -0.07 -19.15
CA ARG A 171 -9.67 -0.87 -17.99
C ARG A 171 -10.23 0.02 -16.88
N SER A 172 -10.88 -0.61 -15.91
CA SER A 172 -11.33 0.08 -14.70
C SER A 172 -10.17 0.70 -13.94
N SER A 173 -10.43 1.84 -13.31
CA SER A 173 -9.45 2.58 -12.50
C SER A 173 -8.13 2.89 -13.23
N PRO A 174 -8.18 3.47 -14.45
CA PRO A 174 -6.97 3.71 -15.24
C PRO A 174 -6.08 4.80 -14.62
N ILE A 175 -4.77 4.60 -14.76
CA ILE A 175 -3.71 5.55 -14.41
C ILE A 175 -2.89 5.81 -15.67
N HIS A 176 -2.93 7.04 -16.19
CA HIS A 176 -2.22 7.39 -17.40
C HIS A 176 -0.82 7.96 -17.12
N PRO A 177 0.13 7.85 -18.09
CA PRO A 177 1.49 8.36 -17.93
C PRO A 177 1.56 9.85 -17.58
N HIS A 178 0.66 10.67 -18.14
CA HIS A 178 0.63 12.10 -17.86
C HIS A 178 0.18 12.40 -16.41
N GLU A 179 -0.73 11.59 -15.85
CA GLU A 179 -1.18 11.75 -14.46
C GLU A 179 -0.02 11.46 -13.48
N VAL A 180 0.83 10.47 -13.79
CA VAL A 180 2.06 10.22 -13.01
C VAL A 180 3.05 11.36 -13.17
N ALA A 181 3.29 11.82 -14.41
CA ALA A 181 4.28 12.87 -14.70
C ALA A 181 3.94 14.22 -14.03
N GLU A 182 2.66 14.52 -13.90
CA GLU A 182 2.15 15.79 -13.35
C GLU A 182 1.81 15.70 -11.86
N ALA A 183 1.88 14.51 -11.26
CA ALA A 183 1.57 14.32 -9.85
C ALA A 183 2.53 15.12 -8.97
N ASN A 184 1.97 16.00 -8.14
CA ASN A 184 2.75 16.78 -7.18
C ASN A 184 3.11 15.93 -5.95
N CYS A 185 3.97 14.92 -6.12
CA CYS A 185 4.50 14.03 -5.08
C CYS A 185 5.94 13.62 -5.41
N ASP A 186 6.65 13.08 -4.42
CA ASP A 186 8.00 12.56 -4.59
C ASP A 186 8.01 11.07 -4.95
N TYR A 187 6.96 10.34 -4.54
CA TYR A 187 6.80 8.91 -4.82
C TYR A 187 5.33 8.53 -4.95
N ILE A 188 5.02 7.60 -5.87
CA ILE A 188 3.71 6.95 -5.99
C ILE A 188 3.84 5.46 -5.69
N ALA A 189 3.21 5.02 -4.61
CA ALA A 189 3.04 3.63 -4.23
C ALA A 189 1.79 3.06 -4.93
N LEU A 190 1.99 2.19 -5.93
CA LEU A 190 0.92 1.57 -6.70
C LEU A 190 0.68 0.11 -6.31
N GLY A 191 -0.58 -0.28 -6.22
CA GLY A 191 -1.04 -1.68 -6.23
C GLY A 191 -2.03 -1.94 -7.36
N HIS A 192 -2.54 -3.18 -7.47
CA HIS A 192 -3.42 -3.75 -8.52
C HIS A 192 -2.67 -4.69 -9.48
N TRP A 193 -1.38 -4.46 -9.72
CA TRP A 193 -0.56 -5.37 -10.50
C TRP A 193 0.24 -6.26 -9.56
N GLU A 194 0.10 -7.57 -9.74
CA GLU A 194 0.81 -8.59 -8.93
C GLU A 194 2.33 -8.66 -9.18
N ARG A 195 2.88 -7.79 -10.03
CA ARG A 195 4.32 -7.72 -10.36
C ARG A 195 4.94 -6.41 -9.89
N PHE A 196 6.20 -6.50 -9.47
CA PHE A 196 7.04 -5.34 -9.26
C PHE A 196 7.38 -4.68 -10.59
N GLU A 197 7.01 -3.42 -10.77
CA GLU A 197 7.19 -2.71 -12.05
C GLU A 197 7.46 -1.22 -11.82
N ASP A 198 8.42 -0.67 -12.56
CA ASP A 198 8.70 0.77 -12.61
C ASP A 198 7.82 1.41 -13.70
N VAL A 199 6.96 2.34 -13.28
CA VAL A 199 6.12 3.14 -14.19
C VAL A 199 6.35 4.63 -13.98
N SER A 200 7.54 5.01 -13.50
CA SER A 200 7.95 6.40 -13.27
C SER A 200 7.81 7.25 -14.54
N GLN A 201 7.26 8.45 -14.41
CA GLN A 201 7.05 9.40 -15.51
C GLN A 201 7.40 10.82 -15.08
N GLY A 202 7.86 11.66 -16.01
CA GLY A 202 8.04 13.10 -15.77
C GLY A 202 9.02 13.47 -14.64
N GLY A 203 9.81 12.53 -14.13
CA GLY A 203 10.68 12.72 -12.96
C GLY A 203 10.02 12.37 -11.62
N VAL A 204 8.75 11.97 -11.61
CA VAL A 204 8.06 11.38 -10.46
C VAL A 204 8.32 9.88 -10.44
N THR A 205 8.81 9.37 -9.31
CA THR A 205 9.06 7.94 -9.12
C THR A 205 7.76 7.23 -8.79
N ALA A 206 7.41 6.19 -9.54
CA ALA A 206 6.17 5.45 -9.36
C ALA A 206 6.41 3.95 -9.60
N PHE A 207 6.00 3.12 -8.65
CA PHE A 207 6.23 1.69 -8.73
C PHE A 207 4.99 0.91 -8.32
N TYR A 208 4.69 -0.15 -9.05
CA TYR A 208 3.82 -1.23 -8.56
C TYR A 208 4.60 -2.10 -7.60
N SER A 209 4.00 -2.44 -6.44
CA SER A 209 4.69 -3.34 -5.53
C SER A 209 4.75 -4.78 -5.98
N GLY A 210 3.71 -5.23 -6.66
CA GLY A 210 3.45 -6.64 -6.80
C GLY A 210 2.89 -7.25 -5.54
N SER A 211 2.31 -8.44 -5.70
CA SER A 211 1.89 -9.24 -4.55
C SER A 211 3.15 -9.70 -3.80
N PRO A 212 3.18 -9.67 -2.46
CA PRO A 212 4.31 -10.16 -1.68
C PRO A 212 4.59 -11.65 -1.91
N MET A 213 3.61 -12.42 -2.39
CA MET A 213 3.76 -13.82 -2.78
C MET A 213 4.39 -14.01 -4.17
N GLY A 214 4.51 -12.93 -4.96
CA GLY A 214 5.00 -12.91 -6.33
C GLY A 214 4.03 -13.54 -7.33
N ALA A 215 4.17 -13.15 -8.61
CA ALA A 215 3.35 -13.69 -9.71
C ALA A 215 3.71 -15.14 -10.13
N SER A 216 4.65 -15.81 -9.45
CA SER A 216 5.21 -17.11 -9.87
C SER A 216 5.01 -18.20 -8.82
N SER A 217 4.78 -19.43 -9.28
CA SER A 217 4.51 -20.65 -8.51
C SER A 217 5.56 -21.09 -7.47
N ALA A 218 6.68 -20.36 -7.33
CA ALA A 218 7.68 -20.61 -6.28
C ALA A 218 7.30 -19.86 -4.99
N ARG A 219 6.36 -20.42 -4.23
CA ARG A 219 5.72 -19.87 -3.02
C ARG A 219 6.63 -19.72 -1.78
N ASP A 220 7.94 -19.87 -1.94
CA ASP A 220 8.89 -19.95 -0.81
C ASP A 220 9.65 -18.64 -0.55
N LYS A 221 9.41 -17.60 -1.34
CA LYS A 221 10.09 -16.30 -1.20
C LYS A 221 9.07 -15.18 -1.15
N ILE A 222 8.90 -14.61 0.03
CA ILE A 222 8.19 -13.35 0.20
C ILE A 222 9.13 -12.20 -0.12
N ALA A 223 8.66 -11.22 -0.88
CA ALA A 223 9.42 -10.03 -1.18
C ALA A 223 8.65 -8.77 -0.80
N VAL A 224 9.40 -7.76 -0.36
CA VAL A 224 8.88 -6.44 -0.02
C VAL A 224 9.65 -5.39 -0.80
N ASN A 225 9.02 -4.26 -1.05
CA ASN A 225 9.72 -3.13 -1.65
C ASN A 225 10.18 -2.18 -0.58
N VAL A 226 11.46 -1.85 -0.64
CA VAL A 226 12.05 -0.80 0.18
C VAL A 226 12.12 0.46 -0.68
N VAL A 227 11.60 1.55 -0.13
CA VAL A 227 11.65 2.89 -0.73
C VAL A 227 12.44 3.78 0.19
N GLU A 228 13.58 4.28 -0.28
CA GLU A 228 14.44 5.19 0.49
C GLU A 228 14.25 6.61 -0.05
N LEU A 229 13.71 7.47 0.80
CA LEU A 229 13.52 8.89 0.55
C LEU A 229 14.60 9.65 1.30
N ASP A 230 15.61 10.14 0.58
CA ASP A 230 16.74 10.84 1.17
C ASP A 230 17.00 12.17 0.44
N PRO A 231 17.06 13.31 1.16
CA PRO A 231 17.33 14.61 0.53
C PRO A 231 18.67 14.67 -0.22
N ALA A 232 19.65 13.83 0.15
CA ALA A 232 20.95 13.73 -0.51
C ALA A 232 20.86 13.04 -1.89
N LEU A 233 19.80 12.29 -2.19
CA LEU A 233 19.59 11.61 -3.47
C LEU A 233 18.96 12.50 -4.55
N ALA A 234 19.17 13.82 -4.46
CA ALA A 234 18.56 14.82 -5.36
C ALA A 234 17.03 14.66 -5.49
N ASN A 235 16.37 14.24 -4.41
CA ASN A 235 14.93 13.94 -4.34
C ASN A 235 14.45 12.88 -5.33
N ARG A 236 15.30 11.92 -5.70
CA ARG A 236 14.89 10.71 -6.41
C ARG A 236 14.85 9.53 -5.44
N PRO A 237 13.67 9.00 -5.10
CA PRO A 237 13.56 7.80 -4.29
C PRO A 237 14.39 6.65 -4.86
N ASN A 238 15.12 5.95 -4.00
CA ASN A 238 15.73 4.67 -4.36
C ASN A 238 14.73 3.55 -4.04
N VAL A 239 14.30 2.80 -5.05
CA VAL A 239 13.28 1.76 -4.92
C VAL A 239 13.85 0.43 -5.35
N TYR A 240 13.76 -0.58 -4.49
CA TYR A 240 14.22 -1.92 -4.78
C TYR A 240 13.40 -2.97 -4.03
N GLN A 241 13.28 -4.15 -4.63
CA GLN A 241 12.64 -5.29 -4.01
C GLN A 241 13.69 -6.15 -3.29
N ILE A 242 13.36 -6.60 -2.08
CA ILE A 242 14.22 -7.46 -1.27
C ILE A 242 13.41 -8.62 -0.69
N SER A 243 14.00 -9.82 -0.66
CA SER A 243 13.35 -11.00 -0.08
C SER A 243 13.38 -10.94 1.44
N VAL A 244 12.24 -11.16 2.08
CA VAL A 244 12.15 -11.34 3.52
C VAL A 244 12.33 -12.84 3.84
N PRO A 245 13.31 -13.22 4.67
CA PRO A 245 13.40 -14.58 5.15
C PRO A 245 12.19 -14.88 6.06
N MET A 246 11.49 -15.99 5.83
CA MET A 246 10.42 -16.41 6.73
C MET A 246 11.00 -16.72 8.12
N SER A 247 10.51 -16.02 9.13
CA SER A 247 10.79 -16.32 10.53
C SER A 247 10.00 -17.55 10.97
N ALA A 248 10.32 -18.14 12.13
CA ALA A 248 9.54 -19.25 12.68
C ALA A 248 8.09 -18.84 12.97
N GLU A 249 7.87 -17.57 13.32
CA GLU A 249 6.56 -16.99 13.62
C GLU A 249 5.78 -16.74 12.33
N SER A 250 6.41 -16.14 11.30
CA SER A 250 5.77 -15.94 9.99
C SER A 250 5.55 -17.23 9.21
N ALA A 251 6.26 -18.33 9.51
CA ALA A 251 6.06 -19.63 8.88
C ALA A 251 4.84 -20.38 9.44
N ALA A 252 4.36 -20.01 10.62
CA ALA A 252 3.24 -20.66 11.30
C ALA A 252 2.33 -19.62 11.95
N PRO A 253 1.64 -18.79 11.15
CA PRO A 253 0.69 -17.83 11.69
C PRO A 253 -0.45 -18.55 12.44
N PRO A 254 -1.12 -17.88 13.39
CA PRO A 254 -2.20 -18.47 14.15
C PRO A 254 -3.29 -19.00 13.22
N ALA A 255 -3.84 -20.18 13.55
CA ALA A 255 -4.93 -20.76 12.78
C ALA A 255 -6.18 -19.89 12.93
N ILE A 256 -6.58 -19.23 11.85
CA ILE A 256 -7.88 -18.55 11.76
C ILE A 256 -8.92 -19.64 11.53
N ALA A 257 -9.85 -19.81 12.48
CA ALA A 257 -10.95 -20.75 12.30
C ALA A 257 -11.79 -20.30 11.10
N ALA A 258 -12.07 -21.22 10.18
CA ALA A 258 -13.08 -20.97 9.16
C ALA A 258 -14.43 -20.93 9.87
N ASP A 259 -15.05 -19.74 9.94
CA ASP A 259 -16.43 -19.64 10.38
C ASP A 259 -17.32 -20.33 9.34
N ASN A 260 -18.10 -21.31 9.80
CA ASN A 260 -19.11 -22.03 9.00
C ASN A 260 -20.34 -21.14 8.73
#